data_AF-A0A9W6LJT6-F1
#
_entry.id   AF-A0A9W6LJT6-F1
#
_cell.length_a   1.000
_cell.length_b   1.000
_cell.length_c   1.000
_cell.angle_alpha   90.00
_cell.angle_beta   90.00
_cell.angle_gamma   90.00
#
_symmetry.space_group_name_H-M   'P 1'
#
loop_
_entity.id
_entity.type
_entity.pdbx_description
1 polymer ?
#
loop_
_entity_poly.entity_id
_entity_poly.type
_entity_poly.pdbx_seq_one_letter_code
_entity_poly.pdbx_strand_id
1 'polypeptide(L)'
;MPQLSNEKILGGLGSIFIILGFIPWIGWILGIAGIVLLFITMNKLSQFFSDKNIFNKFLNGFLISITGILIGAIWGIFSMVPMMMEGPRHSIILPYFSFRLIFIFLIIYILNIVGMYFYRQCFNLIRQYTEINLFKLAGDFMFWGAVAVIAFGLGAIAILVGWILLAVAFFSLPEHNKEEKII
;
A
#
# COMPACT_ATOMS: atom_id res chain seq x y z
N MET A 1 -21.71 13.32 -13.49
CA MET A 1 -20.52 14.03 -13.00
C MET A 1 -20.26 13.56 -11.57
N PRO A 2 -19.12 12.92 -11.27
CA PRO A 2 -18.86 12.42 -9.91
C PRO A 2 -18.82 13.61 -8.94
N GLN A 3 -19.70 13.56 -7.94
CA GLN A 3 -19.78 14.55 -6.86
C GLN A 3 -18.64 14.30 -5.88
N LEU A 4 -17.72 15.25 -5.73
CA LEU A 4 -16.50 15.15 -4.89
C LEU A 4 -16.73 14.50 -3.52
N SER A 5 -17.92 14.70 -2.93
CA SER A 5 -18.35 14.09 -1.67
C SER A 5 -18.27 12.55 -1.67
N ASN A 6 -18.68 11.90 -2.76
CA ASN A 6 -18.60 10.43 -2.89
C ASN A 6 -17.14 9.95 -2.94
N GLU A 7 -16.23 10.73 -3.52
CA GLU A 7 -14.80 10.38 -3.59
C GLU A 7 -14.11 10.45 -2.23
N LYS A 8 -14.49 11.42 -1.38
CA LYS A 8 -14.00 11.49 0.01
C LYS A 8 -14.44 10.31 0.83
N ILE A 9 -15.73 9.97 0.74
CA ILE A 9 -16.33 8.86 1.45
C ILE A 9 -15.69 7.55 0.97
N LEU A 10 -15.56 7.33 -0.35
CA LEU A 10 -14.88 6.15 -0.90
C LEU A 10 -13.41 6.06 -0.48
N GLY A 11 -12.63 7.15 -0.57
CA GLY A 11 -11.21 7.15 -0.21
C GLY A 11 -10.95 6.97 1.29
N GLY A 12 -11.76 7.64 2.12
CA GLY A 12 -11.73 7.53 3.58
C GLY A 12 -12.13 6.13 4.06
N LEU A 13 -13.25 5.60 3.58
CA LEU A 13 -13.67 4.22 3.86
C LEU A 13 -12.66 3.20 3.33
N GLY A 14 -12.11 3.42 2.14
CA GLY A 14 -11.09 2.53 1.57
C GLY A 14 -9.86 2.40 2.46
N SER A 15 -9.39 3.53 3.00
CA SER A 15 -8.25 3.57 3.93
C SER A 15 -8.58 2.93 5.28
N ILE A 16 -9.78 3.19 5.81
CA ILE A 16 -10.28 2.60 7.07
C ILE A 16 -10.43 1.07 6.92
N PHE A 17 -10.98 0.61 5.81
CA PHE A 17 -11.17 -0.82 5.51
C PHE A 17 -9.84 -1.57 5.42
N ILE A 18 -8.77 -0.93 4.93
CA ILE A 18 -7.43 -1.52 4.95
C ILE A 18 -6.91 -1.69 6.37
N ILE A 19 -7.14 -0.72 7.26
CA ILE A 19 -6.75 -0.83 8.68
C ILE A 19 -7.54 -1.94 9.38
N LEU A 20 -8.86 -1.98 9.17
CA LEU A 20 -9.74 -3.04 9.67
C LEU A 20 -9.46 -4.41 9.03
N GLY A 21 -8.74 -4.44 7.91
CA GLY A 21 -8.25 -5.65 7.26
C GLY A 21 -7.33 -6.50 8.15
N PHE A 22 -6.85 -5.96 9.26
CA PHE A 22 -6.05 -6.68 10.25
C PHE A 22 -6.88 -7.61 11.16
N ILE A 23 -8.22 -7.57 11.10
CA ILE A 23 -9.10 -8.44 11.89
C ILE A 23 -8.99 -9.90 11.38
N PRO A 24 -8.64 -10.87 12.24
CA PRO A 24 -8.64 -12.28 11.87
C PRO A 24 -10.02 -12.73 11.37
N TRP A 25 -10.05 -13.59 10.34
CA TRP A 25 -11.25 -14.17 9.68
C TRP A 25 -12.06 -13.30 8.71
N ILE A 26 -12.27 -12.00 8.96
CA ILE A 26 -13.04 -11.13 8.04
C ILE A 26 -12.15 -10.12 7.33
N GLY A 27 -10.96 -9.86 7.86
CA GLY A 27 -10.06 -8.82 7.41
C GLY A 27 -9.62 -8.93 5.94
N TRP A 28 -9.41 -10.14 5.42
CA TRP A 28 -9.13 -10.38 4.00
C TRP A 28 -10.18 -9.83 3.04
N ILE A 29 -11.49 -9.98 3.34
CA ILE A 29 -12.57 -9.44 2.50
C ILE A 29 -12.59 -7.91 2.59
N LEU A 30 -12.46 -7.36 3.81
CA LEU A 30 -12.40 -5.92 4.03
C LEU A 30 -11.19 -5.27 3.37
N GLY A 31 -10.03 -5.92 3.41
CA GLY A 31 -8.81 -5.46 2.76
C GLY A 31 -8.97 -5.37 1.25
N ILE A 32 -9.58 -6.39 0.63
CA ILE A 32 -9.89 -6.36 -0.81
C ILE A 32 -10.85 -5.22 -1.14
N ALA A 33 -11.96 -5.10 -0.39
CA ALA A 33 -12.91 -4.02 -0.58
C ALA A 33 -12.24 -2.64 -0.43
N GLY A 34 -11.36 -2.48 0.57
CA GLY A 34 -10.61 -1.25 0.82
C GLY A 34 -9.68 -0.88 -0.33
N ILE A 35 -8.94 -1.86 -0.87
CA ILE A 35 -8.07 -1.66 -2.04
C ILE A 35 -8.89 -1.27 -3.27
N VAL A 36 -10.01 -1.96 -3.54
CA VAL A 36 -10.88 -1.65 -4.67
C VAL A 36 -11.45 -0.23 -4.57
N LEU A 37 -11.91 0.16 -3.37
CA LEU A 37 -12.38 1.52 -3.10
C LEU A 37 -11.29 2.57 -3.38
N LEU A 38 -10.05 2.33 -2.91
CA LEU A 38 -8.92 3.23 -3.20
C LEU A 38 -8.61 3.29 -4.69
N PHE A 39 -8.66 2.18 -5.42
CA PHE A 39 -8.49 2.16 -6.87
C PHE A 39 -9.52 3.04 -7.58
N ILE A 40 -10.79 2.92 -7.19
CA ILE A 40 -11.87 3.76 -7.75
C ILE A 40 -11.61 5.23 -7.42
N THR A 41 -11.25 5.56 -6.19
CA THR A 41 -10.94 6.94 -5.77
C THR A 41 -9.76 7.51 -6.55
N MET A 42 -8.66 6.77 -6.68
CA MET A 42 -7.48 7.20 -7.43
C MET A 42 -7.79 7.43 -8.91
N ASN A 43 -8.59 6.54 -9.53
CA ASN A 43 -9.02 6.69 -10.92
C ASN A 43 -9.88 7.95 -11.09
N LYS A 44 -10.83 8.19 -10.18
CA LYS A 44 -11.67 9.39 -10.21
C LYS A 44 -10.88 10.67 -9.97
N LEU A 45 -9.94 10.69 -9.02
CA LEU A 45 -9.06 11.83 -8.80
C LEU A 45 -8.16 12.10 -10.01
N SER A 46 -7.66 11.05 -10.66
CA SER A 46 -6.91 11.16 -11.91
C SER A 46 -7.73 11.81 -13.03
N GLN A 47 -9.02 11.45 -13.16
CA GLN A 47 -9.93 12.09 -14.11
C GLN A 47 -10.24 13.53 -13.70
N PHE A 48 -10.46 13.79 -12.42
CA PHE A 48 -10.79 15.12 -11.89
C PHE A 48 -9.65 16.12 -12.09
N PHE A 49 -8.41 15.73 -11.76
CA PHE A 49 -7.23 16.55 -11.96
C PHE A 49 -6.66 16.47 -13.39
N SER A 50 -7.29 15.68 -14.28
CA SER A 50 -6.81 15.40 -15.64
C SER A 50 -5.35 14.90 -15.71
N ASP A 51 -4.85 14.31 -14.62
CA ASP A 51 -3.50 13.77 -14.51
C ASP A 51 -3.54 12.24 -14.35
N LYS A 52 -3.24 11.54 -15.44
CA LYS A 52 -3.13 10.06 -15.47
C LYS A 52 -2.01 9.53 -14.58
N ASN A 53 -1.03 10.36 -14.21
CA ASN A 53 0.09 9.93 -13.38
C ASN A 53 -0.35 9.57 -11.96
N ILE A 54 -1.43 10.15 -11.43
CA ILE A 54 -1.96 9.81 -10.11
C ILE A 54 -2.34 8.32 -10.08
N PHE A 55 -3.22 7.91 -11.00
CA PHE A 55 -3.65 6.52 -11.08
C PHE A 55 -2.51 5.58 -11.49
N ASN A 56 -1.70 5.95 -12.48
CA ASN A 56 -0.60 5.10 -12.95
C ASN A 56 0.45 4.85 -11.88
N LYS A 57 0.80 5.86 -11.06
CA LYS A 57 1.74 5.65 -9.95
C LYS A 57 1.15 4.77 -8.86
N PHE A 58 -0.13 4.95 -8.52
CA PHE A 58 -0.81 4.07 -7.57
C PHE A 58 -0.87 2.61 -8.07
N LEU A 59 -1.25 2.41 -9.33
CA LEU A 59 -1.28 1.10 -9.99
C LEU A 59 0.11 0.46 -10.02
N ASN A 60 1.16 1.22 -10.37
CA ASN A 60 2.52 0.71 -10.40
C ASN A 60 2.99 0.28 -9.00
N GLY A 61 2.69 1.06 -7.95
CA GLY A 61 2.97 0.67 -6.57
C GLY A 61 2.28 -0.65 -6.18
N PHE A 62 1.04 -0.83 -6.61
CA PHE A 62 0.27 -2.06 -6.39
C PHE A 62 0.84 -3.27 -7.15
N LEU A 63 1.18 -3.10 -8.43
CA LEU A 63 1.77 -4.16 -9.26
C LEU A 63 3.12 -4.62 -8.70
N ILE A 64 3.96 -3.68 -8.24
CA ILE A 64 5.25 -3.99 -7.60
C ILE A 64 5.03 -4.76 -6.30
N SER A 65 4.05 -4.35 -5.48
CA SER A 65 3.71 -5.03 -4.24
C SER A 65 3.24 -6.47 -4.48
N ILE A 66 2.36 -6.68 -5.47
CA ILE A 66 1.93 -8.02 -5.89
C ILE A 66 3.11 -8.85 -6.37
N THR A 67 3.99 -8.27 -7.20
CA THR A 67 5.16 -8.98 -7.73
C THR A 67 6.09 -9.42 -6.59
N GLY A 68 6.29 -8.55 -5.59
CA GLY A 68 7.03 -8.89 -4.36
C GLY A 68 6.41 -10.06 -3.60
N ILE A 69 5.08 -10.07 -3.44
CA ILE A 69 4.34 -11.16 -2.77
C ILE A 69 4.47 -12.46 -3.56
N LEU A 70 4.29 -12.43 -4.89
CA LEU A 70 4.39 -13.63 -5.74
C LEU A 70 5.80 -14.24 -5.68
N ILE A 71 6.83 -13.41 -5.77
CA ILE A 71 8.22 -13.84 -5.60
C ILE A 71 8.39 -14.45 -4.21
N GLY A 72 7.95 -13.77 -3.15
CA GLY A 72 8.03 -14.28 -1.78
C GLY A 72 7.31 -15.62 -1.59
N ALA A 73 6.12 -15.79 -2.17
CA ALA A 73 5.35 -17.02 -2.06
C ALA A 73 6.02 -18.19 -2.79
N ILE A 74 6.45 -17.99 -4.05
CA ILE A 74 7.14 -19.03 -4.83
C ILE A 74 8.40 -19.46 -4.09
N TRP A 75 9.26 -18.52 -3.72
CA TRP A 75 10.52 -18.83 -3.05
C TRP A 75 10.30 -19.40 -1.64
N GLY A 76 9.29 -18.93 -0.91
CA GLY A 76 8.91 -19.47 0.39
C GLY A 76 8.49 -20.93 0.30
N ILE A 77 7.63 -21.28 -0.65
CA ILE A 77 7.19 -22.67 -0.87
C ILE A 77 8.37 -23.55 -1.31
N PHE A 78 9.17 -23.09 -2.28
CA PHE A 78 10.37 -23.81 -2.71
C PHE A 78 11.39 -23.98 -1.59
N SER A 79 11.41 -23.09 -0.60
CA SER A 79 12.28 -23.23 0.57
C SER A 79 11.83 -24.34 1.54
N MET A 80 10.55 -24.72 1.50
CA MET A 80 10.00 -25.77 2.37
C MET A 80 10.17 -27.18 1.78
N VAL A 81 10.27 -27.31 0.45
CA VAL A 81 10.40 -28.61 -0.25
C VAL A 81 11.60 -29.45 0.24
N PRO A 82 12.83 -28.91 0.35
CA PRO A 82 13.98 -29.69 0.82
C PRO A 82 13.83 -30.11 2.29
N MET A 83 13.22 -29.25 3.11
CA MET A 83 12.94 -29.52 4.51
C MET A 83 11.91 -30.66 4.69
N MET A 84 10.98 -30.83 3.74
CA MET A 84 10.03 -31.95 3.70
C MET A 84 10.63 -33.25 3.13
N MET A 85 11.55 -33.16 2.17
CA MET A 85 12.14 -34.33 1.50
C MET A 85 13.30 -34.98 2.28
N GLU A 86 14.13 -34.20 2.97
CA GLU A 86 15.39 -34.71 3.55
C GLU A 86 15.36 -34.92 5.08
N GLY A 87 14.28 -34.52 5.75
CA GLY A 87 14.15 -34.61 7.20
C GLY A 87 15.20 -33.77 7.97
N PRO A 88 15.08 -33.63 9.30
CA PRO A 88 15.88 -32.66 10.07
C PRO A 88 17.38 -32.98 10.19
N ARG A 89 17.89 -34.05 9.56
CA ARG A 89 19.12 -34.73 10.00
C ARG A 89 20.38 -34.48 9.14
N HIS A 90 20.37 -33.59 8.15
CA HIS A 90 21.58 -33.28 7.37
C HIS A 90 22.15 -31.88 7.66
N SER A 91 23.18 -31.84 8.50
CA SER A 91 23.87 -30.64 9.02
C SER A 91 24.78 -29.92 8.01
N ILE A 92 24.90 -30.43 6.76
CA ILE A 92 25.85 -29.91 5.76
C ILE A 92 25.16 -29.04 4.69
N ILE A 93 23.82 -29.09 4.59
CA ILE A 93 23.00 -28.40 3.57
C ILE A 93 22.47 -27.05 4.09
N LEU A 94 22.47 -26.86 5.41
CA LEU A 94 22.01 -25.67 6.11
C LEU A 94 22.70 -24.36 5.66
N PRO A 95 24.03 -24.28 5.43
CA PRO A 95 24.68 -23.01 5.11
C PRO A 95 24.31 -22.48 3.71
N TYR A 96 24.26 -23.36 2.70
CA TYR A 96 23.91 -22.98 1.33
C TYR A 96 22.45 -22.55 1.19
N PHE A 97 21.57 -23.12 2.02
CA PHE A 97 20.18 -22.71 2.12
C PHE A 97 20.03 -21.34 2.76
N SER A 98 20.76 -21.08 3.84
CA SER A 98 20.69 -19.81 4.58
C SER A 98 21.16 -18.61 3.75
N PHE A 99 22.29 -18.68 3.04
CA PHE A 99 22.79 -17.55 2.25
C PHE A 99 21.87 -17.20 1.07
N ARG A 100 21.25 -18.20 0.42
CA ARG A 100 20.32 -17.98 -0.70
C ARG A 100 19.02 -17.32 -0.24
N LEU A 101 18.51 -17.70 0.93
CA LEU A 101 17.31 -17.10 1.53
C LEU A 101 17.53 -15.64 1.92
N ILE A 102 18.70 -15.30 2.50
CA ILE A 102 19.05 -13.91 2.82
C ILE A 102 19.01 -13.03 1.56
N PHE A 103 19.58 -13.51 0.44
CA PHE A 103 19.62 -12.74 -0.80
C PHE A 103 18.23 -12.50 -1.40
N ILE A 104 17.37 -13.53 -1.38
CA ILE A 104 15.97 -13.40 -1.82
C ILE A 104 15.18 -12.45 -0.94
N PHE A 105 15.36 -12.54 0.38
CA PHE A 105 14.67 -11.68 1.33
C PHE A 105 15.04 -10.21 1.10
N LEU A 106 16.31 -9.93 0.81
CA LEU A 106 16.79 -8.60 0.47
C LEU A 106 16.13 -8.07 -0.83
N ILE A 107 15.99 -8.91 -1.86
CA ILE A 107 15.31 -8.53 -3.12
C ILE A 107 13.84 -8.18 -2.86
N ILE A 108 13.11 -9.02 -2.13
CA ILE A 108 11.69 -8.80 -1.79
C ILE A 108 11.52 -7.51 -0.99
N TYR A 109 12.46 -7.23 -0.07
CA TYR A 109 12.46 -6.00 0.70
C TYR A 109 12.66 -4.76 -0.17
N ILE A 110 13.65 -4.78 -1.08
CA ILE A 110 13.88 -3.68 -2.01
C ILE A 110 12.63 -3.44 -2.87
N LEU A 111 12.00 -4.50 -3.38
CA LEU A 111 10.75 -4.41 -4.13
C LEU A 111 9.63 -3.74 -3.32
N ASN A 112 9.49 -4.09 -2.03
CA ASN A 112 8.51 -3.46 -1.15
C ASN A 112 8.77 -1.96 -0.96
N ILE A 113 10.03 -1.56 -0.75
CA ILE A 113 10.40 -0.13 -0.64
C ILE A 113 10.07 0.61 -1.94
N VAL A 114 10.38 0.01 -3.09
CA VAL A 114 10.06 0.60 -4.40
C VAL A 114 8.54 0.73 -4.57
N GLY A 115 7.75 -0.27 -4.17
CA GLY A 115 6.29 -0.19 -4.19
C GLY A 115 5.76 0.99 -3.37
N MET A 116 6.26 1.14 -2.14
CA MET A 116 5.91 2.26 -1.27
C MET A 116 6.39 3.61 -1.77
N TYR A 117 7.50 3.66 -2.50
CA TYR A 117 7.96 4.87 -3.16
C TYR A 117 6.97 5.36 -4.22
N PHE A 118 6.39 4.46 -5.02
CA PHE A 118 5.35 4.82 -5.98
C PHE A 118 4.08 5.34 -5.31
N TYR A 119 3.66 4.74 -4.19
CA TYR A 119 2.54 5.26 -3.39
C TYR A 119 2.82 6.66 -2.85
N ARG A 120 4.02 6.89 -2.31
CA ARG A 120 4.45 8.22 -1.86
C ARG A 120 4.39 9.25 -2.99
N GLN A 121 4.84 8.89 -4.19
CA GLN A 121 4.75 9.80 -5.34
C GLN A 121 3.29 10.09 -5.74
N CYS A 122 2.41 9.09 -5.71
CA CYS A 122 0.99 9.29 -5.96
C CYS A 122 0.39 10.31 -4.99
N PHE A 123 0.62 10.14 -3.69
CA PHE A 123 0.06 11.06 -2.69
C PHE A 123 0.69 12.46 -2.74
N ASN A 124 1.97 12.56 -3.14
CA ASN A 124 2.60 13.85 -3.41
C ASN A 124 1.95 14.60 -4.58
N LEU A 125 1.56 13.90 -5.65
CA LEU A 125 0.80 14.52 -6.74
C LEU A 125 -0.57 15.01 -6.24
N ILE A 126 -1.30 14.19 -5.48
CA ILE A 126 -2.60 14.61 -4.92
C ILE A 126 -2.45 15.83 -4.02
N ARG A 127 -1.39 15.91 -3.21
CA ARG A 127 -1.07 17.12 -2.44
C ARG A 127 -0.89 18.34 -3.33
N GLN A 128 -0.21 18.23 -4.47
CA GLN A 128 0.02 19.38 -5.35
C GLN A 128 -1.29 19.96 -5.88
N TYR A 129 -2.28 19.11 -6.13
CA TYR A 129 -3.59 19.56 -6.61
C TYR A 129 -4.58 19.97 -5.51
N THR A 130 -4.45 19.39 -4.32
CA THR A 130 -5.40 19.62 -3.20
C THR A 130 -4.87 20.61 -2.17
N GLU A 131 -3.57 20.92 -2.22
CA GLU A 131 -2.80 21.68 -1.23
C GLU A 131 -2.83 21.10 0.20
N ILE A 132 -3.37 19.88 0.38
CA ILE A 132 -3.48 19.23 1.68
C ILE A 132 -2.19 18.48 2.02
N ASN A 133 -1.48 18.98 3.05
CA ASN A 133 -0.24 18.38 3.54
C ASN A 133 -0.39 16.94 4.06
N LEU A 134 -1.61 16.54 4.47
CA LEU A 134 -1.90 15.21 5.02
C LEU A 134 -1.63 14.08 4.01
N PHE A 135 -1.84 14.31 2.71
CA PHE A 135 -1.52 13.30 1.68
C PHE A 135 -0.02 13.01 1.62
N LYS A 136 0.80 14.06 1.64
CA LYS A 136 2.26 13.89 1.70
C LYS A 136 2.69 13.20 2.99
N LEU A 137 2.14 13.62 4.13
CA LEU A 137 2.45 13.01 5.42
C LEU A 137 2.10 11.51 5.41
N ALA A 138 0.93 11.13 4.91
CA ALA A 138 0.55 9.72 4.77
C ALA A 138 1.58 8.93 3.95
N GLY A 139 1.98 9.44 2.78
CA GLY A 139 2.99 8.81 1.93
C GLY A 139 4.38 8.75 2.54
N ASP A 140 4.80 9.81 3.24
CA ASP A 140 6.10 9.86 3.93
C ASP A 140 6.15 8.84 5.08
N PHE A 141 5.08 8.73 5.87
CA PHE A 141 4.96 7.75 6.96
C PHE A 141 4.93 6.32 6.44
N MET A 142 4.19 6.04 5.35
CA MET A 142 4.19 4.71 4.73
C MET A 142 5.56 4.33 4.19
N PHE A 143 6.27 5.25 3.53
CA PHE A 143 7.58 5.01 2.96
C PHE A 143 8.65 4.78 4.03
N TRP A 144 8.80 5.71 4.97
CA TRP A 144 9.75 5.56 6.08
C TRP A 144 9.39 4.39 6.99
N GLY A 145 8.09 4.13 7.16
CA GLY A 145 7.60 2.96 7.85
C GLY A 145 8.09 1.67 7.19
N ALA A 146 7.91 1.52 5.88
CA ALA A 146 8.39 0.35 5.13
C ALA A 146 9.91 0.13 5.24
N VAL A 147 10.68 1.22 5.21
CA VAL A 147 12.14 1.15 5.44
C VAL A 147 12.42 0.68 6.88
N ALA A 148 11.73 1.24 7.88
CA ALA A 148 11.94 0.92 9.29
C ALA A 148 11.42 -0.46 9.73
N VAL A 149 10.61 -1.16 8.92
CA VAL A 149 10.08 -2.50 9.26
C VAL A 149 11.22 -3.48 9.54
N ILE A 150 12.25 -3.52 8.69
CA ILE A 150 13.38 -4.44 8.89
C ILE A 150 14.32 -3.98 10.01
N ALA A 151 14.51 -2.68 10.17
CA ALA A 151 15.49 -2.16 11.12
C ALA A 151 15.03 -2.31 12.59
N PHE A 152 13.73 -2.11 12.87
CA PHE A 152 13.23 -2.05 14.25
C PHE A 152 11.88 -2.74 14.47
N GLY A 153 11.22 -3.29 13.45
CA GLY A 153 9.84 -3.82 13.54
C GLY A 153 8.76 -2.75 13.76
N LEU A 154 9.14 -1.57 14.28
CA LEU A 154 8.29 -0.39 14.49
C LEU A 154 7.74 0.21 13.19
N GLY A 155 8.32 -0.15 12.05
CA GLY A 155 7.85 0.28 10.75
C GLY A 155 6.39 -0.08 10.47
N ALA A 156 5.89 -1.18 11.03
CA ALA A 156 4.49 -1.57 10.90
C ALA A 156 3.54 -0.53 11.51
N ILE A 157 3.91 0.04 12.66
CA ILE A 157 3.12 1.07 13.34
C ILE A 157 3.12 2.37 12.51
N ALA A 158 4.27 2.74 11.94
CA ALA A 158 4.37 3.90 11.07
C ALA A 158 3.51 3.76 9.79
N ILE A 159 3.46 2.57 9.20
CA ILE A 159 2.58 2.28 8.06
C ILE A 159 1.10 2.42 8.46
N LEU A 160 0.71 1.89 9.63
CA LEU A 160 -0.66 2.04 10.16
C LEU A 160 -1.04 3.50 10.35
N VAL A 161 -0.15 4.31 10.94
CA VAL A 161 -0.34 5.76 11.08
C VAL A 161 -0.49 6.41 9.70
N GLY A 162 0.29 5.97 8.71
CA GLY A 162 0.16 6.43 7.32
C GLY A 162 -1.24 6.18 6.74
N TRP A 163 -1.84 5.01 6.97
CA TRP A 163 -3.21 4.71 6.52
C TRP A 163 -4.26 5.58 7.21
N ILE A 164 -4.08 5.87 8.50
CA ILE A 164 -4.98 6.76 9.24
C ILE A 164 -4.88 8.18 8.68
N LEU A 165 -3.66 8.69 8.47
CA LEU A 165 -3.44 10.00 7.87
C LEU A 165 -4.04 10.09 6.47
N LEU A 166 -3.98 9.02 5.68
CA LEU A 166 -4.59 8.94 4.36
C LEU A 166 -6.12 9.08 4.46
N ALA A 167 -6.75 8.36 5.40
CA ALA A 167 -8.19 8.46 5.64
C ALA A 167 -8.60 9.89 5.99
N VAL A 168 -7.88 10.52 6.93
CA VAL A 168 -8.13 11.91 7.33
C VAL A 168 -7.89 12.88 6.18
N ALA A 169 -6.88 12.64 5.33
CA ALA A 169 -6.61 13.44 4.15
C ALA A 169 -7.78 13.44 3.16
N PHE A 170 -8.40 12.27 2.91
CA PHE A 170 -9.58 12.17 2.07
C PHE A 170 -10.79 12.90 2.65
N PHE A 171 -11.04 12.77 3.96
CA PHE A 171 -12.12 13.50 4.60
C PHE A 171 -11.88 15.02 4.62
N SER A 172 -10.61 15.44 4.62
CA SER A 172 -10.21 16.86 4.60
C SER A 172 -10.23 17.51 3.22
N LEU A 173 -10.49 16.75 2.14
CA LEU A 173 -10.70 17.36 0.82
C LEU A 173 -11.80 18.43 0.93
N PRO A 174 -11.81 19.51 0.13
CA PRO A 174 -12.92 20.46 0.12
C PRO A 174 -14.18 19.82 -0.50
N GLU A 175 -15.37 20.05 0.09
CA GLU A 175 -16.64 19.64 -0.55
C GLU A 175 -16.94 20.66 -1.65
N HIS A 176 -16.81 20.26 -2.92
CA HIS A 176 -17.39 21.07 -3.97
C HIS A 176 -18.89 20.76 -4.04
N ASN A 177 -19.65 21.39 -3.15
CA ASN A 177 -21.11 21.40 -3.20
C ASN A 177 -21.53 22.20 -4.42
N LYS A 178 -22.18 21.52 -5.37
CA LYS A 178 -22.96 22.20 -6.39
C LYS A 178 -24.25 22.73 -5.73
N GLU A 179 -24.13 23.80 -4.96
CA GLU A 179 -25.28 24.60 -4.50
C GLU A 179 -25.12 26.09 -4.85
N GLU A 180 -24.38 26.42 -5.91
CA GLU A 180 -24.32 27.82 -6.37
C GLU A 180 -24.46 27.94 -7.89
N LYS A 181 -25.66 27.58 -8.35
CA LYS A 181 -26.29 27.98 -9.60
C LYS A 181 -27.79 27.68 -9.38
N ILE A 182 -28.74 28.59 -9.22
CA ILE A 182 -28.91 29.98 -9.67
C ILE A 182 -30.03 30.56 -8.78
N ILE A 183 -29.83 31.75 -8.18
CA ILE A 183 -30.91 32.74 -8.01
C ILE A 183 -30.88 33.60 -9.27
#